data_AF-A0A3C0ZK51-F1
#
_entry.id   AF-A0A3C0ZK51-F1
#
_cell.length_a   1.000
_cell.length_b   1.000
_cell.length_c   1.000
_cell.angle_alpha   90.00
_cell.angle_beta   90.00
_cell.angle_gamma   90.00
#
_symmetry.space_group_name_H-M   'P 1'
#
loop_
_entity.id
_entity.type
_entity.pdbx_description
1 polymer ?
#
loop_
_entity_poly.entity_id
_entity_poly.type
_entity_poly.pdbx_seq_one_letter_code
_entity_poly.pdbx_strand_id
1 'polypeptide(L)'
;FLVRRVGEGKARELALRGHLIDADEAHRIGLVNYVVPETELDRFSVALATEMARNSSASSMGLIKELLARIHGMTTNDALSYAANLNALTRMTEDCKKGIDSFLRKEPMKW
;
A
#
# COMPACT_ATOMS: atom_id res chain seq x y z
N PHE A 1 -6.96 -12.05 -7.08
CA PHE A 1 -5.84 -11.10 -7.24
C PHE A 1 -5.99 -10.23 -8.48
N LEU A 2 -5.92 -10.78 -9.70
CA LEU A 2 -5.87 -10.00 -10.95
C LEU A 2 -7.02 -8.99 -11.14
N VAL A 3 -8.29 -9.41 -10.97
CA VAL A 3 -9.46 -8.52 -11.07
C VAL A 3 -9.35 -7.29 -10.15
N ARG A 4 -8.76 -7.45 -8.96
CA ARG A 4 -8.59 -6.34 -8.01
C ARG A 4 -7.50 -5.35 -8.42
N ARG A 5 -6.56 -5.78 -9.27
CA ARG A 5 -5.45 -4.95 -9.75
C ARG A 5 -5.84 -4.17 -11.00
N VAL A 6 -6.46 -4.83 -11.97
CA VAL A 6 -6.67 -4.26 -13.32
C VAL A 6 -8.14 -4.07 -13.69
N GLY A 7 -9.07 -4.35 -12.78
CA GLY A 7 -10.51 -4.33 -13.03
C GLY A 7 -11.01 -5.56 -13.80
N GLU A 8 -12.33 -5.75 -13.84
CA GLU A 8 -12.95 -6.95 -14.40
C GLU A 8 -12.70 -7.10 -15.91
N GLY A 9 -12.87 -6.02 -16.68
CA GLY A 9 -12.73 -6.06 -18.14
C GLY A 9 -11.34 -6.52 -18.59
N LYS A 10 -10.29 -5.86 -18.08
CA LYS A 10 -8.90 -6.19 -18.44
C LYS A 10 -8.48 -7.56 -17.88
N ALA A 11 -8.96 -7.93 -16.69
CA ALA A 11 -8.68 -9.25 -16.13
C ALA A 11 -9.26 -10.38 -16.99
N ARG A 12 -10.50 -10.22 -17.48
CA ARG A 12 -11.12 -11.18 -18.41
C ARG A 12 -10.36 -11.25 -19.72
N GLU A 13 -9.99 -10.11 -20.29
CA GLU A 13 -9.19 -10.06 -21.52
C GLU A 13 -7.87 -10.85 -21.37
N LEU A 14 -7.09 -10.56 -20.33
CA LEU A 14 -5.81 -11.24 -20.08
C LEU A 14 -5.99 -12.75 -19.87
N ALA A 15 -6.96 -13.15 -19.04
CA ALA A 15 -7.19 -14.55 -18.69
C ALA A 15 -7.73 -15.38 -19.87
N LEU A 16 -8.56 -14.80 -20.73
CA LEU A 16 -9.17 -15.51 -21.86
C LEU A 16 -8.27 -15.53 -23.09
N ARG A 17 -7.56 -14.43 -23.38
CA ARG A 17 -6.68 -14.35 -24.56
C ARG A 17 -5.32 -15.00 -24.34
N GLY A 18 -4.83 -15.02 -23.09
CA GLY A 18 -3.54 -15.62 -22.74
C GLY A 18 -2.33 -15.00 -23.44
N HIS A 19 -2.46 -13.78 -23.97
CA HIS A 19 -1.37 -13.10 -24.67
C HIS A 19 -0.45 -12.41 -23.66
N LEU A 20 0.83 -12.28 -24.04
CA LEU A 20 1.81 -11.55 -23.25
C LEU A 20 1.59 -10.04 -23.40
N ILE A 21 1.87 -9.31 -22.32
CA ILE A 21 1.91 -7.84 -22.29
C ILE A 21 3.32 -7.40 -21.87
N ASP A 22 3.75 -6.24 -22.34
CA ASP A 22 5.00 -5.63 -21.91
C ASP A 22 4.83 -4.85 -20.58
N ALA A 23 5.92 -4.31 -20.07
CA ALA A 23 5.94 -3.57 -18.80
C ALA A 23 5.11 -2.28 -18.86
N ASP A 24 5.10 -1.59 -20.00
CA ASP A 24 4.37 -0.34 -20.18
C ASP A 24 2.86 -0.57 -20.19
N GLU A 25 2.38 -1.59 -20.89
CA GLU A 25 0.97 -2.00 -20.83
C GLU A 25 0.59 -2.47 -19.43
N ALA A 26 1.43 -3.27 -18.77
CA ALA A 26 1.20 -3.71 -17.39
C ALA A 26 1.06 -2.53 -16.43
N HIS A 27 1.83 -1.46 -16.60
CA HIS A 27 1.72 -0.25 -15.81
C HIS A 27 0.46 0.53 -16.13
N ARG A 28 0.18 0.74 -17.42
CA ARG A 28 -1.01 1.45 -17.90
C ARG A 28 -2.32 0.86 -17.39
N ILE A 29 -2.38 -0.47 -17.25
CA ILE A 29 -3.57 -1.17 -16.73
C ILE A 29 -3.58 -1.33 -15.21
N GLY A 30 -2.56 -0.86 -14.49
CA GLY A 30 -2.47 -0.94 -13.03
C GLY A 30 -2.03 -2.30 -12.48
N LEU A 31 -1.47 -3.18 -13.31
CA LEU A 31 -0.91 -4.46 -12.85
C LEU A 31 0.38 -4.25 -12.05
N VAL A 32 1.23 -3.31 -12.49
CA VAL A 32 2.46 -2.90 -11.80
C VAL A 32 2.44 -1.42 -11.46
N ASN A 33 3.10 -1.06 -10.36
CA ASN A 33 3.10 0.31 -9.84
C ASN A 33 4.13 1.23 -10.52
N TYR A 34 5.25 0.68 -10.99
CA TYR A 34 6.35 1.44 -11.60
C TYR A 34 7.00 0.61 -12.72
N VAL A 35 7.59 1.31 -13.70
CA VAL A 35 8.44 0.75 -14.75
C VAL A 35 9.75 1.52 -14.73
N VAL A 36 10.86 0.81 -14.69
CA VAL A 36 12.22 1.37 -14.67
C VAL A 36 13.11 0.53 -15.59
N PRO A 37 14.25 1.08 -16.07
CA PRO A 37 15.25 0.28 -16.77
C PRO A 37 15.68 -0.92 -15.93
N GLU A 38 15.94 -2.06 -16.58
CA GLU A 38 16.37 -3.30 -15.91
C GLU A 38 17.60 -3.07 -15.01
N THR A 39 18.57 -2.29 -15.49
CA THR A 39 19.78 -1.93 -14.76
C THR A 39 19.53 -1.12 -13.48
N GLU A 40 18.32 -0.57 -13.32
CA GLU A 40 17.93 0.22 -12.15
C GLU A 40 16.95 -0.48 -11.22
N LEU A 41 16.41 -1.66 -11.59
CA LEU A 41 15.34 -2.33 -10.87
C LEU A 41 15.66 -2.56 -9.40
N ASP A 42 16.83 -3.13 -9.12
CA ASP A 42 17.27 -3.43 -7.74
C ASP A 42 17.46 -2.14 -6.94
N ARG A 43 18.15 -1.16 -7.53
CA ARG A 43 18.41 0.13 -6.90
C ARG A 43 17.11 0.85 -6.54
N PHE A 44 16.17 0.91 -7.47
CA PHE A 44 14.86 1.54 -7.28
C PHE A 44 14.04 0.82 -6.20
N SER A 45 13.98 -0.51 -6.27
CA SER A 45 13.21 -1.33 -5.32
C SER A 45 13.74 -1.17 -3.88
N VAL A 46 15.06 -1.21 -3.71
CA VAL A 46 15.71 -1.00 -2.40
C VAL A 46 15.52 0.43 -1.92
N ALA A 47 15.65 1.43 -2.79
CA ALA A 47 15.43 2.83 -2.43
C ALA A 47 14.01 3.06 -1.92
N LEU A 48 13.00 2.54 -2.64
CA LEU A 48 11.59 2.66 -2.25
C LEU A 48 11.30 1.95 -0.92
N ALA A 49 11.82 0.74 -0.72
CA ALA A 49 11.68 0.02 0.54
C ALA A 49 12.35 0.76 1.70
N THR A 50 13.54 1.31 1.46
CA THR A 50 14.31 2.08 2.44
C THR A 50 13.61 3.39 2.80
N GLU A 51 13.01 4.06 1.83
CA GLU A 51 12.21 5.27 2.05
C GLU A 51 11.04 4.97 3.00
N MET A 52 10.25 3.94 2.70
CA MET A 52 9.13 3.54 3.57
C MET A 52 9.61 3.16 4.97
N ALA A 53 10.69 2.38 5.07
CA ALA A 53 11.24 1.95 6.35
C ALA A 53 11.77 3.09 7.22
N ARG A 54 12.32 4.16 6.62
CA ARG A 54 12.87 5.32 7.34
C ARG A 54 11.84 6.39 7.66
N ASN A 55 10.83 6.52 6.82
CA ASN A 55 9.89 7.64 6.85
C ASN A 55 8.51 7.27 7.40
N SER A 56 8.26 5.99 7.70
CA SER A 56 6.96 5.54 8.21
C SER A 56 7.10 4.66 9.45
N SER A 57 6.14 4.80 10.37
CA SER A 57 5.98 3.90 11.51
C SER A 57 5.75 2.45 11.05
N ALA A 58 6.46 1.50 11.65
CA ALA A 58 6.26 0.08 11.39
C ALA A 58 4.86 -0.38 11.77
N SER A 59 4.33 0.04 12.92
CA SER A 59 2.98 -0.34 13.36
C SER A 59 1.91 0.26 12.45
N SER A 60 2.06 1.53 12.02
CA SER A 60 1.16 2.17 11.06
C SER A 60 1.13 1.44 9.72
N MET A 61 2.30 1.10 9.17
CA MET A 61 2.42 0.33 7.93
C MET A 61 1.79 -1.05 8.03
N GLY A 62 1.95 -1.74 9.16
CA GLY A 62 1.32 -3.04 9.40
C GLY A 62 -0.22 -2.94 9.44
N LEU A 63 -0.73 -1.98 10.23
CA LEU A 63 -2.16 -1.81 10.44
C LEU A 63 -2.88 -1.34 9.17
N ILE A 64 -2.29 -0.43 8.37
CA ILE A 64 -2.91 -0.01 7.10
C ILE A 64 -2.95 -1.14 6.07
N LYS A 65 -1.92 -2.00 6.01
CA LYS A 65 -1.91 -3.18 5.14
C LYS A 65 -3.03 -4.15 5.54
N GLU A 66 -3.20 -4.38 6.83
CA GLU A 66 -4.28 -5.21 7.37
C GLU A 66 -5.66 -4.62 7.03
N LEU A 67 -5.82 -3.30 7.19
CA LEU A 67 -7.05 -2.60 6.84
C LEU A 67 -7.43 -2.88 5.38
N LEU A 68 -6.52 -2.58 4.46
CA LEU A 68 -6.74 -2.70 3.02
C LEU A 68 -6.99 -4.15 2.59
N ALA A 69 -6.37 -5.12 3.26
CA ALA A 69 -6.59 -6.54 3.00
C ALA A 69 -8.00 -7.00 3.41
N ARG A 70 -8.53 -6.47 4.53
CA ARG A 70 -9.82 -6.91 5.09
C ARG A 70 -11.04 -6.18 4.57
N ILE A 71 -10.96 -4.87 4.28
CA ILE A 71 -12.14 -4.09 3.88
C ILE A 71 -12.72 -4.52 2.53
N HIS A 72 -11.95 -5.27 1.73
CA HIS A 72 -12.40 -5.71 0.43
C HIS A 72 -13.52 -6.75 0.54
N GLY A 73 -14.69 -6.43 0.00
CA GLY A 73 -15.88 -7.28 0.06
C GLY A 73 -16.77 -7.00 1.26
N MET A 74 -16.38 -6.09 2.15
CA MET A 74 -17.26 -5.55 3.18
C MET A 74 -18.27 -4.57 2.56
N THR A 75 -19.43 -4.41 3.21
CA THR A 75 -20.30 -3.28 2.91
C THR A 75 -19.62 -1.98 3.34
N THR A 76 -20.06 -0.84 2.80
CA THR A 76 -19.53 0.47 3.20
C THR A 76 -19.62 0.70 4.71
N ASN A 77 -20.73 0.31 5.34
CA ASN A 77 -20.94 0.49 6.79
C ASN A 77 -19.99 -0.39 7.61
N ASP A 78 -19.78 -1.64 7.20
CA ASP A 78 -18.87 -2.55 7.89
C ASP A 78 -17.41 -2.10 7.73
N ALA A 79 -17.02 -1.68 6.52
CA ALA A 79 -15.69 -1.16 6.23
C ALA A 79 -15.39 0.11 7.05
N LEU A 80 -16.34 1.04 7.15
CA LEU A 80 -16.21 2.24 7.97
C LEU A 80 -16.08 1.91 9.46
N SER A 81 -16.92 0.99 9.96
CA SER A 81 -16.87 0.54 11.36
C SER A 81 -15.55 -0.14 11.69
N TYR A 82 -15.06 -1.00 10.81
CA TYR A 82 -13.76 -1.66 10.95
C TYR A 82 -12.61 -0.66 10.92
N ALA A 83 -12.62 0.29 9.97
CA ALA A 83 -11.61 1.34 9.88
C ALA A 83 -11.58 2.23 11.12
N ALA A 84 -12.75 2.61 11.67
CA ALA A 84 -12.84 3.41 12.88
C ALA A 84 -12.25 2.68 14.10
N ASN A 85 -12.59 1.40 14.28
CA ASN A 85 -12.06 0.58 15.37
C ASN A 85 -10.55 0.40 15.25
N LEU A 86 -10.04 0.11 14.05
CA LEU A 86 -8.61 -0.05 13.82
C LEU A 86 -7.86 1.27 14.01
N ASN A 87 -8.45 2.41 13.64
CA ASN A 87 -7.90 3.72 13.93
C ASN A 87 -7.79 3.97 15.44
N ALA A 88 -8.83 3.66 16.20
CA ALA A 88 -8.81 3.79 17.66
C ALA A 88 -7.67 2.95 18.29
N LEU A 89 -7.49 1.70 17.83
CA LEU A 89 -6.37 0.85 18.25
C LEU A 89 -5.00 1.45 17.85
N THR A 90 -4.89 1.99 16.63
CA THR A 90 -3.65 2.61 16.14
C THR A 90 -3.21 3.75 17.05
N ARG A 91 -4.15 4.55 17.57
CA ARG A 91 -3.87 5.66 18.50
C ARG A 91 -3.29 5.22 19.85
N MET A 92 -3.46 3.94 20.21
CA MET A 92 -2.91 3.38 21.45
C MET A 92 -1.47 2.87 21.28
N THR A 93 -0.97 2.75 20.05
CA THR A 93 0.40 2.29 19.77
C THR A 93 1.44 3.31 20.22
N GLU A 94 2.61 2.80 20.64
CA GLU A 94 3.74 3.67 21.02
C GLU A 94 4.24 4.52 19.86
N ASP A 95 4.26 3.98 18.63
CA ASP A 95 4.61 4.75 17.44
C ASP A 95 3.69 5.95 17.24
N CYS A 96 2.37 5.78 17.39
CA CYS A 96 1.42 6.88 17.24
C CYS A 96 1.64 7.95 18.32
N LYS A 97 1.84 7.55 19.58
CA LYS A 97 2.15 8.47 20.68
C LYS A 97 3.44 9.24 20.43
N LYS A 98 4.52 8.53 20.04
CA LYS A 98 5.82 9.12 19.69
C LYS A 98 5.69 10.12 18.53
N GLY A 99 4.92 9.77 17.50
CA GLY A 99 4.69 10.64 16.35
C GLY A 99 3.93 11.92 16.71
N ILE A 100 2.90 11.81 17.56
CA ILE A 100 2.16 12.98 18.08
C ILE A 100 3.09 13.86 18.93
N ASP A 101 3.87 13.29 19.83
CA ASP A 101 4.78 14.03 20.71
C ASP A 101 5.85 14.79 19.91
N SER A 102 6.54 14.13 18.97
CA SER A 102 7.52 14.77 18.08
C SER A 102 6.90 15.90 17.26
N PHE A 103 5.69 15.69 16.72
CA PHE A 103 4.98 16.72 15.96
C PHE A 103 4.68 17.96 16.82
N LEU A 104 4.18 17.76 18.05
CA LEU A 104 3.85 18.85 18.97
C LEU A 104 5.11 19.60 19.43
N ARG A 105 6.24 18.90 19.61
CA ARG A 105 7.54 19.49 19.97
C ARG A 105 8.29 20.12 18.79
N LYS A 106 7.81 19.91 17.55
CA LYS A 106 8.49 20.32 16.30
C LYS A 106 9.91 19.76 16.18
N GLU A 107 10.13 18.58 16.73
CA GLU A 107 11.43 17.90 16.65
C GLU A 107 11.47 16.99 15.42
N PRO A 108 12.58 16.98 14.66
CA PRO A 108 12.72 16.07 13.53
C PRO A 108 12.77 14.62 14.03
N MET A 109 11.85 13.80 13.55
CA MET A 109 11.78 12.39 13.88
C MET A 109 12.19 11.55 12.67
N LYS A 110 13.06 10.58 12.94
CA LYS A 110 13.28 9.43 12.07
C LYS A 110 12.54 8.26 12.69
N TRP A 111 11.86 7.47 11.87
CA TRP A 111 11.23 6.23 12.32
C TRP A 111 12.28 5.16 12.58
#